data_AF-A0A151NF40-F1
#
_entry.id   AF-A0A151NF40-F1
#
_cell.length_a   1.000
_cell.length_b   1.000
_cell.length_c   1.000
_cell.angle_alpha   90.00
_cell.angle_beta   90.00
_cell.angle_gamma   90.00
#
_symmetry.space_group_name_H-M   'P 1'
#
loop_
_entity.id
_entity.type
_entity.pdbx_description
1 polymer ?
#
loop_
_entity_poly.entity_id
_entity_poly.type
_entity_poly.pdbx_seq_one_letter_code
_entity_poly.pdbx_strand_id
1 'polypeptide(L)'
;MSVSNVVHKYGCNESSIHAIKIREREIHQAVASSAPVTAKVTSQVRDKTLVNIEKALTLWLEDMNRKHVPVGGNTLREKALSLYAPFKPPTEEGQPSDEKEFKASQGWLNSFRNCFNLKNMQTTGEAASANEQAAKVYPKQLKKIIEEKGYLSEQVFNADETGLFWKKMPNRTYISKSKRQAPGFKVAKTM
;
A
#
# COMPACT_ATOMS: atom_id res chain seq x y z
N MET A 1 22.26 -16.91 8.27
CA MET A 1 23.66 -16.81 7.78
C MET A 1 24.50 -17.70 8.68
N SER A 2 25.44 -18.47 8.13
CA SER A 2 26.39 -19.27 8.93
C SER A 2 27.34 -18.34 9.70
N VAL A 3 27.83 -18.77 10.86
CA VAL A 3 28.82 -18.02 11.67
C VAL A 3 30.08 -17.76 10.87
N SER A 4 30.55 -18.75 10.09
CA SER A 4 31.73 -18.61 9.21
C SER A 4 31.55 -17.52 8.15
N ASN A 5 30.32 -17.33 7.63
CA ASN A 5 30.05 -16.24 6.67
C ASN A 5 30.14 -14.86 7.34
N VAL A 6 29.80 -14.78 8.63
CA VAL A 6 29.88 -13.53 9.42
C VAL A 6 31.33 -13.24 9.79
N VAL A 7 32.12 -14.25 10.19
CA VAL A 7 33.58 -14.14 10.41
C VAL A 7 34.25 -13.54 9.20
N HIS A 8 34.03 -14.13 8.02
CA HIS A 8 34.67 -13.67 6.79
C HIS A 8 34.21 -12.25 6.37
N LYS A 9 32.95 -11.92 6.61
CA LYS A 9 32.40 -10.61 6.21
C LYS A 9 32.88 -9.46 7.10
N TYR A 10 33.02 -9.71 8.40
CA TYR A 10 33.28 -8.66 9.38
C TYR A 10 34.67 -8.77 10.03
N GLY A 11 35.49 -9.76 9.66
CA GLY A 11 36.83 -9.97 10.20
C GLY A 11 36.86 -10.23 11.71
N CYS A 12 35.76 -10.76 12.26
CA CYS A 12 35.57 -10.95 13.69
C CYS A 12 35.83 -12.40 14.09
N ASN A 13 36.40 -12.61 15.28
CA ASN A 13 36.67 -13.94 15.83
C ASN A 13 35.34 -14.70 16.04
N GLU A 14 35.33 -15.99 15.73
CA GLU A 14 34.14 -16.85 15.87
C GLU A 14 33.59 -16.84 17.31
N SER A 15 34.48 -16.89 18.30
CA SER A 15 34.17 -16.80 19.73
C SER A 15 33.41 -15.52 20.08
N SER A 16 33.80 -14.39 19.48
CA SER A 16 33.16 -13.09 19.69
C SER A 16 31.76 -13.07 19.06
N ILE A 17 31.58 -13.67 17.89
CA ILE A 17 30.27 -13.77 17.23
C ILE A 17 29.31 -14.63 18.06
N HIS A 18 29.78 -15.77 18.59
CA HIS A 18 28.99 -16.59 19.50
C HIS A 18 28.60 -15.81 20.77
N ALA A 19 29.54 -15.07 21.38
CA ALA A 19 29.26 -14.27 22.57
C ALA A 19 28.26 -13.12 22.31
N ILE A 20 28.30 -12.50 21.12
CA ILE A 20 27.32 -11.49 20.70
C ILE A 20 25.95 -12.14 20.50
N LYS A 21 25.89 -13.30 19.84
CA LYS A 21 24.64 -14.03 19.60
C LYS A 21 23.97 -14.48 20.90
N ILE A 22 24.76 -14.94 21.88
CA ILE A 22 24.26 -15.32 23.21
C ILE A 22 23.67 -14.10 23.94
N ARG A 23 24.35 -12.95 23.87
CA ARG A 23 23.92 -11.70 24.54
C ARG A 23 23.04 -10.80 23.67
N GLU A 24 22.46 -11.33 22.59
CA GLU A 24 21.70 -10.54 21.61
C GLU A 24 20.59 -9.71 22.28
N ARG A 25 19.81 -10.34 23.17
CA ARG A 25 18.71 -9.68 23.89
C ARG A 25 19.19 -8.54 24.80
N GLU A 26 20.25 -8.78 25.57
CA GLU A 26 20.84 -7.78 26.48
C GLU A 26 21.39 -6.57 25.70
N ILE A 27 22.07 -6.84 24.59
CA ILE A 27 22.61 -5.79 23.69
C ILE A 27 21.46 -4.95 23.13
N HIS A 28 20.38 -5.58 22.64
CA HIS A 28 19.21 -4.88 22.13
C HIS A 28 18.51 -4.03 23.21
N GLN A 29 18.36 -4.56 24.42
CA GLN A 29 17.75 -3.85 25.55
C GLN A 29 18.59 -2.65 26.00
N ALA A 30 19.91 -2.84 26.14
CA ALA A 30 20.84 -1.77 26.49
C ALA A 30 20.78 -0.62 25.49
N VAL A 31 20.84 -0.94 24.18
CA VAL A 31 20.72 0.06 23.11
C VAL A 31 19.38 0.81 23.18
N ALA A 32 18.27 0.10 23.35
CA ALA A 32 16.94 0.72 23.47
C ALA A 32 16.83 1.66 24.68
N SER A 33 17.42 1.29 25.82
CA SER A 33 17.42 2.11 27.05
C SER A 33 18.40 3.29 27.03
N SER A 34 19.46 3.21 26.23
CA SER A 34 20.49 4.26 26.12
C SER A 34 20.15 5.39 25.14
N ALA A 35 19.11 5.21 24.32
CA ALA A 35 18.70 6.22 23.34
C ALA A 35 18.13 7.45 24.07
N PRO A 36 18.68 8.66 23.87
CA PRO A 36 18.15 9.86 24.51
C PRO A 36 16.72 10.11 24.02
N VAL A 37 15.84 10.54 24.92
CA VAL A 37 14.42 10.84 24.62
C VAL A 37 14.27 11.89 23.50
N THR A 38 15.31 12.69 23.27
CA THR A 38 15.40 13.72 22.22
C THR A 38 15.84 13.19 20.85
N ALA A 39 16.20 11.92 20.73
CA ALA A 39 16.61 11.32 19.46
C ALA A 39 15.44 11.31 18.46
N LYS A 40 15.60 12.05 17.36
CA LYS A 40 14.60 12.11 16.28
C LYS A 40 14.52 10.81 15.46
N VAL A 41 15.59 10.03 15.45
CA VAL A 41 15.71 8.80 14.65
C VAL A 41 16.47 7.76 15.44
N THR A 42 15.87 6.60 15.64
CA THR A 42 16.53 5.38 16.13
C THR A 42 16.55 4.36 15.00
N SER A 43 17.74 3.91 14.60
CA SER A 43 17.89 2.84 13.60
C SER A 43 17.69 1.49 14.28
N GLN A 44 16.49 0.94 14.20
CA GLN A 44 16.25 -0.45 14.59
C GLN A 44 16.49 -1.37 13.40
N VAL A 45 17.17 -2.49 13.63
CA VAL A 45 17.30 -3.55 12.64
C VAL A 45 15.89 -4.07 12.32
N ARG A 46 15.47 -3.90 11.06
CA ARG A 46 14.14 -4.33 10.65
C ARG A 46 14.07 -5.86 10.62
N ASP A 47 12.99 -6.39 11.15
CA ASP A 47 12.67 -7.81 11.04
C ASP A 47 12.65 -8.23 9.55
N LYS A 48 13.48 -9.22 9.22
CA LYS A 48 13.65 -9.74 7.87
C LYS A 48 12.34 -10.31 7.30
N THR A 49 11.51 -10.93 8.13
CA THR A 49 10.20 -11.46 7.76
C THR A 49 9.27 -10.33 7.33
N LEU A 50 9.19 -9.26 8.12
CA LEU A 50 8.39 -8.08 7.78
C LEU A 50 8.88 -7.42 6.48
N VAL A 51 10.19 -7.32 6.28
CA VAL A 51 10.75 -6.77 5.04
C VAL A 51 10.35 -7.59 3.81
N ASN A 52 10.33 -8.92 3.91
CA ASN A 52 9.92 -9.79 2.82
C ASN A 52 8.43 -9.63 2.50
N ILE A 53 7.59 -9.54 3.53
CA ILE A 53 6.13 -9.35 3.37
C ILE A 53 5.83 -8.00 2.73
N GLU A 54 6.50 -6.94 3.14
CA GLU A 54 6.33 -5.61 2.56
C GLU A 54 6.71 -5.57 1.07
N LYS A 55 7.77 -6.28 0.66
CA LYS A 55 8.14 -6.42 -0.75
C LYS A 55 7.07 -7.16 -1.54
N ALA A 56 6.61 -8.32 -1.03
CA ALA A 56 5.55 -9.10 -1.67
C ALA A 56 4.25 -8.30 -1.78
N LEU A 57 3.89 -7.55 -0.75
CA LEU A 57 2.71 -6.70 -0.72
C LEU A 57 2.79 -5.57 -1.75
N THR A 58 3.97 -4.97 -1.93
CA THR A 58 4.21 -3.96 -2.96
C THR A 58 4.01 -4.53 -4.37
N LEU A 59 4.58 -5.71 -4.66
CA LEU A 59 4.39 -6.38 -5.95
C LEU A 59 2.91 -6.71 -6.23
N TRP A 60 2.20 -7.21 -5.22
CA TRP A 60 0.77 -7.47 -5.33
C TRP A 60 -0.04 -6.19 -5.59
N LEU A 61 0.28 -5.10 -4.89
CA LEU A 61 -0.37 -3.80 -5.10
C LEU A 61 -0.11 -3.26 -6.50
N GLU A 62 1.09 -3.46 -7.04
CA GLU A 62 1.40 -3.09 -8.43
C GLU A 62 0.60 -3.88 -9.46
N ASP A 63 0.39 -5.18 -9.25
CA ASP A 63 -0.48 -6.01 -10.10
C ASP A 63 -1.94 -5.55 -10.03
N MET A 64 -2.46 -5.24 -8.84
CA MET A 64 -3.82 -4.70 -8.68
C MET A 64 -3.99 -3.37 -9.41
N ASN A 65 -3.00 -2.48 -9.29
CA ASN A 65 -2.99 -1.21 -10.01
C ASN A 65 -2.96 -1.41 -11.54
N ARG A 66 -2.20 -2.40 -12.06
CA ARG A 66 -2.17 -2.75 -13.49
C ARG A 66 -3.52 -3.26 -13.98
N LYS A 67 -4.26 -3.96 -13.12
CA LYS A 67 -5.62 -4.46 -13.40
C LYS A 67 -6.71 -3.42 -13.14
N HIS A 68 -6.33 -2.18 -12.79
CA HIS A 68 -7.27 -1.12 -12.39
C HIS A 68 -8.21 -1.52 -11.25
N VAL A 69 -7.77 -2.44 -10.37
CA VAL A 69 -8.51 -2.86 -9.18
C VAL A 69 -8.11 -1.97 -8.00
N PRO A 70 -9.02 -1.15 -7.46
CA PRO A 70 -8.70 -0.26 -6.37
C PRO A 70 -8.52 -1.02 -5.05
N VAL A 71 -7.40 -0.73 -4.36
CA VAL A 71 -7.05 -1.39 -3.09
C VAL A 71 -7.17 -0.42 -1.91
N GLY A 72 -8.13 -0.71 -1.02
CA GLY A 72 -8.34 0.02 0.21
C GLY A 72 -7.30 -0.27 1.30
N GLY A 73 -7.26 0.57 2.33
CA GLY A 73 -6.33 0.39 3.47
C GLY A 73 -6.57 -0.91 4.24
N ASN A 74 -7.83 -1.29 4.45
CA ASN A 74 -8.17 -2.54 5.14
C ASN A 74 -7.78 -3.76 4.34
N THR A 75 -8.07 -3.78 3.03
CA THR A 75 -7.64 -4.84 2.11
C THR A 75 -6.12 -5.01 2.10
N LEU A 76 -5.37 -3.91 2.15
CA LEU A 76 -3.91 -3.95 2.22
C LEU A 76 -3.42 -4.60 3.54
N ARG A 77 -4.06 -4.29 4.67
CA ARG A 77 -3.75 -4.88 5.98
C ARG A 77 -4.11 -6.37 6.03
N GLU A 78 -5.29 -6.75 5.55
CA GLU A 78 -5.73 -8.14 5.44
C GLU A 78 -4.79 -8.95 4.55
N LYS A 79 -4.40 -8.38 3.40
CA LYS A 79 -3.43 -9.03 2.51
C LYS A 79 -2.07 -9.19 3.19
N ALA A 80 -1.61 -8.18 3.94
CA ALA A 80 -0.36 -8.27 4.69
C ALA A 80 -0.39 -9.40 5.75
N LEU A 81 -1.50 -9.56 6.46
CA LEU A 81 -1.69 -10.67 7.42
C LEU A 81 -1.67 -12.02 6.71
N SER A 82 -2.37 -12.15 5.56
CA SER A 82 -2.36 -13.38 4.77
C SER A 82 -0.97 -13.76 4.26
N LEU A 83 -0.15 -12.76 3.92
CA LEU A 83 1.24 -12.95 3.51
C LEU A 83 2.14 -13.27 4.70
N TYR A 84 1.82 -12.82 5.91
CA TYR A 84 2.58 -13.11 7.13
C TYR A 84 2.40 -14.55 7.61
N ALA A 85 1.19 -15.11 7.49
CA ALA A 85 0.86 -16.45 7.96
C ALA A 85 1.89 -17.55 7.60
N PRO A 86 2.35 -17.69 6.33
CA PRO A 86 3.34 -18.71 5.98
C PRO A 86 4.76 -18.44 6.52
N PHE A 87 5.07 -17.23 6.98
CA PHE A 87 6.38 -16.87 7.54
C PHE A 87 6.38 -16.79 9.07
N LYS A 88 5.28 -17.17 9.74
CA LYS A 88 5.22 -17.20 11.19
C LYS A 88 6.27 -18.21 11.68
N PRO A 89 7.24 -17.81 12.53
CA PRO A 89 8.17 -18.75 13.11
C PRO A 89 7.39 -19.79 13.93
N PRO A 90 7.82 -21.07 13.95
CA PRO A 90 7.22 -22.07 14.82
C PRO A 90 7.21 -21.56 16.25
N THR A 91 6.05 -21.57 16.90
CA THR A 91 5.97 -21.32 18.34
C THR A 91 6.56 -22.54 19.02
N GLU A 92 7.81 -22.45 19.48
CA GLU A 92 8.40 -23.53 20.28
C GLU A 92 7.61 -23.66 21.59
N GLU A 93 7.00 -24.83 21.81
CA GLU A 93 6.23 -25.12 23.01
C GLU A 93 7.13 -25.02 24.24
N GLY A 94 6.91 -24.00 25.08
CA GLY A 94 7.59 -23.86 26.38
C GLY A 94 8.46 -22.61 26.58
N GLN A 95 8.67 -21.75 25.57
CA GLN A 95 9.30 -20.44 25.78
C GLN A 95 8.25 -19.33 25.88
N PRO A 96 8.42 -18.35 26.80
CA PRO A 96 7.62 -17.14 26.78
C PRO A 96 7.87 -16.43 25.45
N SER A 97 6.87 -16.52 24.57
CA SER A 97 6.83 -15.86 23.27
C SER A 97 6.69 -14.35 23.48
N ASP A 98 7.79 -13.67 23.79
CA ASP A 98 7.87 -12.20 23.75
C ASP A 98 7.87 -11.65 22.30
N GLU A 99 7.82 -12.52 21.29
CA GLU A 99 7.64 -12.13 19.89
C GLU A 99 6.23 -11.57 19.66
N LYS A 100 6.17 -10.23 19.63
CA LYS A 100 4.95 -9.48 19.32
C LYS A 100 4.41 -9.90 17.96
N GLU A 101 3.26 -10.57 17.97
CA GLU A 101 2.55 -10.96 16.76
C GLU A 101 2.30 -9.76 15.83
N PHE A 102 2.53 -9.96 14.53
CA PHE A 102 2.28 -8.95 13.52
C PHE A 102 0.77 -8.72 13.34
N LYS A 103 0.27 -7.57 13.79
CA LYS A 103 -1.17 -7.21 13.73
C LYS A 103 -1.56 -6.36 12.51
N ALA A 104 -0.63 -6.10 11.59
CA ALA A 104 -0.81 -5.14 10.50
C ALA A 104 -1.50 -3.85 10.98
N SER A 105 -0.99 -3.23 12.04
CA SER A 105 -1.66 -2.09 12.69
C SER A 105 -1.77 -0.87 11.77
N GLN A 106 -2.60 0.11 12.14
CA GLN A 106 -2.67 1.37 11.40
C GLN A 106 -1.34 2.12 11.38
N GLY A 107 -0.58 2.06 12.49
CA GLY A 107 0.77 2.63 12.56
C GLY A 107 1.73 1.94 11.59
N TRP A 108 1.68 0.61 11.49
CA TRP A 108 2.45 -0.14 10.50
C TRP A 108 2.06 0.25 9.07
N LEU A 109 0.75 0.36 8.78
CA LEU A 109 0.28 0.76 7.45
C LEU A 109 0.79 2.14 7.04
N ASN A 110 0.82 3.10 7.98
CA ASN A 110 1.38 4.43 7.74
C ASN A 110 2.89 4.36 7.47
N SER A 111 3.62 3.58 8.25
CA SER A 111 5.06 3.35 8.04
C SER A 111 5.33 2.71 6.67
N PHE A 112 4.61 1.65 6.32
CA PHE A 112 4.68 1.00 5.01
C PHE A 112 4.47 1.99 3.85
N ARG A 113 3.42 2.81 3.92
CA ARG A 113 3.18 3.85 2.89
C ARG A 113 4.34 4.82 2.76
N ASN A 114 4.91 5.25 3.89
CA ASN A 114 6.05 6.17 3.90
C ASN A 114 7.30 5.52 3.32
N CYS A 115 7.61 4.28 3.73
CA CYS A 115 8.76 3.51 3.23
C CYS A 115 8.70 3.30 1.71
N PHE A 116 7.52 2.98 1.17
CA PHE A 116 7.33 2.70 -0.25
C PHE A 116 6.83 3.92 -1.04
N ASN A 117 6.82 5.11 -0.44
CA ASN A 117 6.37 6.35 -1.07
C ASN A 117 5.00 6.25 -1.75
N LEU A 118 4.07 5.53 -1.13
CA LEU A 118 2.72 5.31 -1.65
C LEU A 118 1.81 6.49 -1.35
N LYS A 119 1.06 6.93 -2.35
CA LYS A 119 -0.01 7.92 -2.19
C LYS A 119 -1.36 7.27 -2.41
N ASN A 120 -2.31 7.64 -1.56
CA ASN A 120 -3.70 7.26 -1.74
C ASN A 120 -4.33 8.17 -2.81
N MET A 121 -4.71 7.60 -3.94
CA MET A 121 -5.28 8.29 -5.10
C MET A 121 -6.70 7.80 -5.38
N GLN A 122 -7.54 8.68 -5.93
CA GLN A 122 -8.87 8.33 -6.38
C GLN A 122 -8.79 7.79 -7.81
N THR A 123 -9.32 6.60 -8.03
CA THR A 123 -9.56 6.04 -9.36
C THR A 123 -10.78 6.74 -9.93
N THR A 124 -10.61 7.51 -11.00
CA THR A 124 -11.74 8.12 -11.74
C THR A 124 -11.96 7.29 -12.98
N GLY A 125 -12.98 6.43 -12.98
CA GLY A 125 -13.29 5.53 -14.10
C GLY A 125 -13.67 6.26 -15.38
N GLU A 126 -14.24 7.46 -15.28
CA GLU A 126 -14.72 8.26 -16.42
C GLU A 126 -13.62 8.68 -17.40
N ALA A 127 -12.43 9.03 -16.89
CA ALA A 127 -11.37 9.58 -17.73
C ALA A 127 -10.74 8.54 -18.66
N ALA A 128 -10.82 7.25 -18.32
CA ALA A 128 -10.25 6.17 -19.11
C ALA A 128 -11.24 5.59 -20.14
N SER A 129 -12.55 5.76 -19.95
CA SER A 129 -13.60 5.24 -20.85
C SER A 129 -14.22 6.29 -21.77
N ALA A 130 -13.92 7.57 -21.58
CA ALA A 130 -14.49 8.65 -22.37
C ALA A 130 -14.06 8.57 -23.85
N ASN A 131 -15.02 8.36 -24.75
CA ASN A 131 -14.77 8.46 -26.19
C ASN A 131 -14.83 9.92 -26.63
N GLU A 132 -13.67 10.58 -26.65
CA GLU A 132 -13.55 11.99 -27.03
C GLU A 132 -14.05 12.28 -28.45
N GLN A 133 -13.92 11.32 -29.37
CA GLN A 133 -14.37 11.49 -30.75
C GLN A 133 -15.89 11.51 -30.83
N ALA A 134 -16.57 10.56 -30.15
CA ALA A 134 -18.03 10.54 -30.06
C ALA A 134 -18.56 11.79 -29.34
N ALA A 135 -17.90 12.23 -28.27
CA ALA A 135 -18.28 13.43 -27.53
C ALA A 135 -18.20 14.71 -28.38
N LYS A 136 -17.26 14.79 -29.33
CA LYS A 136 -17.17 15.94 -30.26
C LYS A 136 -18.29 15.96 -31.31
N VAL A 137 -18.82 14.80 -31.68
CA VAL A 137 -19.85 14.67 -32.73
C VAL A 137 -21.27 14.82 -32.14
N TYR A 138 -21.49 14.35 -30.92
CA TYR A 138 -22.79 14.29 -30.28
C TYR A 138 -23.56 15.63 -30.20
N PRO A 139 -22.93 16.80 -29.94
CA PRO A 139 -23.65 18.07 -29.89
C PRO A 139 -24.40 18.41 -31.19
N LYS A 140 -23.82 18.06 -32.34
CA LYS A 140 -24.47 18.28 -33.65
C LYS A 140 -25.68 17.37 -33.84
N GLN A 141 -25.57 16.12 -33.39
CA GLN A 141 -26.65 15.14 -33.46
C GLN A 141 -27.81 15.53 -32.52
N LEU A 142 -27.49 15.95 -31.30
CA LEU A 142 -28.48 16.41 -30.32
C LEU A 142 -29.26 17.62 -30.86
N LYS A 143 -28.55 18.60 -31.44
CA LYS A 143 -29.19 19.78 -32.05
C LYS A 143 -30.18 19.40 -33.14
N LYS A 144 -29.81 18.47 -34.03
CA LYS A 144 -30.68 17.96 -35.09
C LYS A 144 -31.96 17.33 -34.53
N ILE A 145 -31.86 16.52 -33.47
CA ILE A 145 -33.01 15.86 -32.82
C ILE A 145 -33.96 16.89 -32.19
N ILE A 146 -33.40 17.94 -31.56
CA ILE A 146 -34.18 19.02 -30.96
C ILE A 146 -34.99 19.77 -32.03
N GLU A 147 -34.36 20.09 -33.15
CA GLU A 147 -34.99 20.79 -34.28
C GLU A 147 -36.05 19.91 -34.98
N GLU A 148 -35.74 18.65 -35.29
CA GLU A 148 -36.66 17.72 -35.97
C GLU A 148 -37.92 17.42 -35.16
N LYS A 149 -37.81 17.34 -33.83
CA LYS A 149 -38.93 17.03 -32.94
C LYS A 149 -39.60 18.26 -32.34
N GLY A 150 -39.10 19.46 -32.63
CA GLY A 150 -39.67 20.73 -32.16
C GLY A 150 -39.62 20.89 -30.64
N TYR A 151 -38.62 20.33 -29.96
CA TYR A 151 -38.49 20.47 -28.52
C TYR A 151 -38.11 21.90 -28.13
N LEU A 152 -38.84 22.47 -27.18
CA LEU A 152 -38.46 23.72 -26.55
C LEU A 152 -37.28 23.49 -25.60
N SER A 153 -36.48 24.52 -25.37
CA SER A 153 -35.35 24.44 -24.44
C SER A 153 -35.78 24.05 -23.02
N GLU A 154 -37.00 24.41 -22.58
CA GLU A 154 -37.50 24.02 -21.26
C GLU A 154 -37.86 22.53 -21.15
N GLN A 155 -37.98 21.84 -22.29
CA GLN A 155 -38.31 20.41 -22.35
C GLN A 155 -37.06 19.53 -22.45
N VAL A 156 -35.87 20.13 -22.56
CA VAL A 156 -34.60 19.42 -22.64
C VAL A 156 -34.00 19.30 -21.25
N PHE A 157 -34.18 18.13 -20.63
CA PHE A 157 -33.63 17.83 -19.31
C PHE A 157 -32.33 17.05 -19.44
N ASN A 158 -31.32 17.44 -18.65
CA ASN A 158 -30.12 16.62 -18.48
C ASN A 158 -30.41 15.55 -17.43
N ALA A 159 -30.37 14.28 -17.82
CA ALA A 159 -30.35 13.16 -16.89
C ALA A 159 -28.89 12.68 -16.77
N ASP A 160 -28.16 13.31 -15.85
CA ASP A 160 -26.83 12.87 -15.43
C ASP A 160 -26.99 11.82 -14.32
N GLU A 161 -26.59 10.59 -14.65
CA GLU A 161 -26.46 9.38 -13.81
C GLU A 161 -27.31 9.27 -12.53
N THR A 162 -28.28 8.35 -12.53
CA THR A 162 -28.84 7.81 -11.28
C THR A 162 -27.98 6.64 -10.79
N GLY A 163 -27.05 6.91 -9.87
CA GLY A 163 -26.11 5.89 -9.37
C GLY A 163 -26.74 4.92 -8.36
N LEU A 164 -26.92 3.65 -8.74
CA LEU A 164 -27.29 2.56 -7.82
C LEU A 164 -26.02 1.93 -7.22
N PHE A 165 -25.78 2.12 -5.92
CA PHE A 165 -24.57 1.64 -5.24
C PHE A 165 -24.77 0.30 -4.51
N TRP A 166 -24.99 -0.79 -5.24
CA TRP A 166 -24.95 -2.14 -4.66
C TRP A 166 -23.53 -2.72 -4.77
N LYS A 167 -22.91 -3.09 -3.64
CA LYS A 167 -21.51 -3.60 -3.56
C LYS A 167 -20.45 -2.64 -4.14
N LYS A 168 -20.55 -1.36 -3.79
CA LYS A 168 -19.60 -0.33 -4.24
C LYS A 168 -18.16 -0.68 -3.84
N MET A 169 -17.30 -0.88 -4.83
CA MET A 169 -15.86 -1.06 -4.64
C MET A 169 -15.23 0.23 -4.09
N PRO A 170 -14.10 0.14 -3.36
CA PRO A 170 -13.33 1.31 -2.99
C PRO A 170 -13.02 2.14 -4.23
N ASN A 171 -13.17 3.46 -4.16
CA ASN A 171 -12.84 4.35 -5.28
C ASN A 171 -11.40 4.88 -5.19
N ARG A 172 -10.58 4.30 -4.30
CA ARG A 172 -9.24 4.78 -3.98
C ARG A 172 -8.25 3.63 -3.90
N THR A 173 -7.04 3.86 -4.41
CA THR A 173 -5.94 2.89 -4.41
C THR A 173 -4.62 3.54 -4.01
N TYR A 174 -3.61 2.73 -3.71
CA TYR A 174 -2.27 3.20 -3.37
C TYR A 174 -1.34 3.08 -4.58
N ILE A 175 -0.74 4.19 -5.00
CA ILE A 175 0.16 4.25 -6.16
C ILE A 175 1.48 4.87 -5.73
N SER A 176 2.59 4.32 -6.22
CA SER A 176 3.92 4.90 -6.05
C SER A 176 3.98 6.28 -6.71
N LYS A 177 4.66 7.23 -6.06
CA LYS A 177 4.88 8.60 -6.61
C LYS A 177 5.48 8.61 -8.02
N SER A 178 6.27 7.60 -8.41
CA SER A 178 6.89 7.54 -9.74
C SER A 178 5.90 7.20 -10.86
N LYS A 179 4.79 6.50 -10.57
CA LYS A 179 3.77 6.11 -11.57
C LYS A 179 2.64 7.15 -11.72
N ARG A 180 2.84 8.37 -11.23
CA ARG A 180 1.86 9.47 -11.17
C ARG A 180 1.28 9.93 -12.53
N GLN A 181 1.88 9.54 -13.64
CA GLN A 181 1.49 10.02 -14.98
C GLN A 181 0.61 9.02 -15.76
N ALA A 182 0.18 7.92 -15.13
CA ALA A 182 -0.72 6.97 -15.80
C ALA A 182 -2.14 7.58 -15.97
N PRO A 183 -2.75 7.48 -17.17
CA PRO A 183 -4.15 7.89 -17.40
C PRO A 183 -5.10 7.18 -16.42
N GLY A 184 -6.12 7.89 -15.90
CA GLY A 184 -7.19 7.31 -15.07
C GLY A 184 -7.11 7.51 -13.55
N PHE A 185 -6.09 8.20 -13.03
CA PHE A 185 -5.95 8.43 -11.58
C PHE A 185 -5.84 9.92 -11.24
N LYS A 186 -6.70 10.42 -10.33
CA LYS A 186 -6.61 11.79 -9.78
C LYS A 186 -6.13 11.76 -8.33
N VAL A 187 -5.27 12.71 -7.97
CA VAL A 187 -4.86 12.92 -6.57
C VAL A 187 -6.05 13.48 -5.81
N ALA A 188 -6.40 12.86 -4.68
CA ALA A 188 -7.45 13.40 -3.82
C ALA A 188 -7.03 14.77 -3.29
N LYS A 189 -7.95 15.74 -3.35
CA LYS A 189 -7.82 16.98 -2.56
C LYS A 189 -8.00 16.62 -1.09
N THR A 190 -7.07 17.08 -0.25
CA THR A 190 -7.22 17.01 1.20
C THR A 190 -8.33 17.99 1.57
N MET A 191 -9.35 17.50 2.30
CA MET A 191 -10.31 18.36 3.01
C MET A 191 -9.66 18.93 4.26
#